data_AF-K8A611-F1
#
_entry.id   AF-K8A611-F1
#
_cell.length_a   1.000
_cell.length_b   1.000
_cell.length_c   1.000
_cell.angle_alpha   90.00
_cell.angle_beta   90.00
_cell.angle_gamma   90.00
#
_symmetry.space_group_name_H-M   'P 1'
#
loop_
_entity.id
_entity.type
_entity.pdbx_description
1 polymer ?
#
loop_
_entity_poly.entity_id
_entity_poly.type
_entity_poly.pdbx_seq_one_letter_code
_entity_poly.pdbx_strand_id
1 'polypeptide(L)'
;MKVRFWLLLLAALLAGCAGEKGIVDRGDYKVDTRRAAQAAYPRIKVLVIHYTADDFDTSLATLTDRHVSSHYLIPANPPEKGGKPVIWQLVPERELAWHAGVSFWRGATRLNDTSVGIELENYGYRKINGQKRYFPFNPPQIDVLSKLARDIIHRYQIAPQNVVAHADIAPQRKDDPGPLFPWQALAAQGIGAWPDEHRVAFYLAGRNPYAPVAERDLLLLLSRYGYEVTPQMSDAQRKRVIQAFQMHFRPARYDGLPDAQSQAIAEALLENMGRADLRDESKRRGCGTFICLWHLRAWSSERACA
;
A
#
# COMPACT_ATOMS: atom_id res chain seq x y z
N MET A 1 34.25 50.16 41.13
CA MET A 1 34.16 48.74 41.56
C MET A 1 32.73 48.19 41.61
N LYS A 2 31.69 48.97 41.96
CA LYS A 2 30.32 48.45 42.12
C LYS A 2 29.63 48.00 40.80
N VAL A 3 29.90 48.64 39.66
CA VAL A 3 29.25 48.32 38.37
C VAL A 3 29.71 46.98 37.77
N ARG A 4 30.97 46.58 38.01
CA ARG A 4 31.50 45.27 37.57
C ARG A 4 30.87 44.10 38.31
N PHE A 5 30.39 44.31 39.54
CA PHE A 5 29.75 43.26 40.34
C PHE A 5 28.33 42.94 39.85
N TRP A 6 27.61 43.94 39.34
CA TRP A 6 26.26 43.77 38.78
C TRP A 6 26.27 43.08 37.41
N LEU A 7 27.30 43.33 36.58
CA LEU A 7 27.46 42.66 35.28
C LEU A 7 27.80 41.16 35.43
N LEU A 8 28.50 40.76 36.50
CA LEU A 8 28.78 39.35 36.79
C LEU A 8 27.55 38.59 37.32
N LEU A 9 26.66 39.27 38.07
CA LEU A 9 25.40 38.69 38.54
C LEU A 9 24.37 38.50 37.41
N LEU A 10 24.36 39.37 36.40
CA LEU A 10 23.47 39.24 35.24
C LEU A 10 23.90 38.09 34.30
N ALA A 11 25.20 37.81 34.19
CA ALA A 11 25.73 36.69 33.41
C ALA A 11 25.46 35.32 34.08
N ALA A 12 25.42 35.27 35.42
CA ALA A 12 25.09 34.04 36.16
C ALA A 12 23.60 33.66 36.06
N LEU A 13 22.70 34.62 35.80
CA LEU A 13 21.26 34.37 35.63
C LEU A 13 20.89 33.83 34.24
N LEU A 14 21.78 33.91 33.25
CA LEU A 14 21.58 33.37 31.90
C LEU A 14 22.16 31.95 31.72
N ALA A 15 22.84 31.40 32.74
CA ALA A 15 23.37 30.04 32.73
C ALA A 15 22.34 28.97 33.18
N GLY A 16 21.09 29.37 33.44
CA GLY A 16 20.01 28.47 33.79
C GLY A 16 19.45 27.78 32.54
N CYS A 17 19.54 26.44 32.52
CA CYS A 17 18.93 25.53 31.54
C CYS A 17 19.69 25.28 30.24
N ALA A 18 21.02 25.20 30.27
CA ALA A 18 21.74 24.36 29.31
C ALA A 18 21.55 22.88 29.71
N GLY A 19 20.35 22.32 29.50
CA GLY A 19 20.13 20.89 29.69
C GLY A 19 21.13 20.08 28.84
N GLU A 20 21.67 18.99 29.38
CA GLU A 20 22.54 18.10 28.61
C GLU A 20 21.83 17.69 27.31
N LYS A 21 22.39 18.08 26.16
CA LYS A 21 21.79 17.80 24.86
C LYS A 21 21.59 16.29 24.70
N GLY A 22 20.34 15.86 24.53
CA GLY A 22 19.96 14.45 24.42
C GLY A 22 19.59 13.77 25.75
N ILE A 23 19.59 14.48 26.87
CA ILE A 23 18.94 14.03 28.10
C ILE A 23 17.57 14.71 28.20
N VAL A 24 16.51 13.93 28.06
CA VAL A 24 15.13 14.41 28.17
C VAL A 24 14.64 14.18 29.60
N ASP A 25 14.38 15.27 30.32
CA ASP A 25 13.77 15.21 31.65
C ASP A 25 12.27 14.88 31.55
N ARG A 26 11.82 13.88 32.32
CA ARG A 26 10.42 13.42 32.39
C ARG A 26 9.83 13.61 33.79
N GLY A 27 10.45 14.43 34.64
CA GLY A 27 10.05 14.62 36.04
C GLY A 27 10.74 13.60 36.93
N ASP A 28 10.15 12.42 37.09
CA ASP A 28 10.65 11.39 38.02
C ASP A 28 11.90 10.65 37.50
N TYR A 29 12.19 10.78 36.21
CA TYR A 29 13.32 10.12 35.57
C TYR A 29 13.80 10.92 34.36
N LYS A 30 14.99 10.57 33.86
CA LYS A 30 15.60 11.17 32.66
C LYS A 30 15.82 10.09 31.60
N VAL A 31 15.59 10.45 30.34
CA VAL A 31 15.80 9.56 29.17
C VAL A 31 17.03 10.02 28.42
N ASP A 32 18.01 9.13 28.27
CA ASP A 32 19.18 9.37 27.42
C ASP A 32 18.90 8.95 25.97
N THR A 33 18.75 9.93 25.09
CA THR A 33 18.52 9.73 23.65
C THR A 33 19.77 9.95 22.81
N ARG A 34 20.97 10.02 23.42
CA ARG A 34 22.23 10.28 22.70
C ARG A 34 22.67 9.13 21.79
N ARG A 35 22.17 7.92 22.05
CA ARG A 35 22.46 6.71 21.26
C ARG A 35 21.18 6.17 20.63
N ALA A 36 21.01 6.39 19.32
CA ALA A 36 19.91 5.83 18.55
C ALA A 36 20.28 4.48 17.95
N ALA A 37 19.35 3.53 17.98
CA ALA A 37 19.51 2.25 17.28
C ALA A 37 19.33 2.43 15.77
N GLN A 38 20.12 1.69 14.98
CA GLN A 38 19.98 1.67 13.52
C GLN A 38 18.74 0.90 13.05
N ALA A 39 18.32 -0.11 13.82
CA ALA A 39 17.15 -0.95 13.53
C ALA A 39 15.84 -0.29 14.00
N ALA A 40 15.53 0.89 13.45
CA ALA A 40 14.30 1.65 13.72
C ALA A 40 13.56 1.91 12.41
N TYR A 41 12.33 1.40 12.31
CA TYR A 41 11.54 1.43 11.07
C TYR A 41 10.14 1.99 11.32
N PRO A 42 9.49 2.55 10.28
CA PRO A 42 8.09 2.96 10.35
C PRO A 42 7.14 1.84 10.77
N ARG A 43 6.12 2.21 11.56
CA ARG A 43 4.98 1.32 11.86
C ARG A 43 4.05 1.18 10.66
N ILE A 44 3.79 2.30 9.97
CA ILE A 44 3.05 2.33 8.70
C ILE A 44 3.90 1.68 7.61
N LYS A 45 3.31 0.72 6.89
CA LYS A 45 3.95 -0.05 5.82
C LYS A 45 3.08 -0.18 4.58
N VAL A 46 1.80 0.16 4.67
CA VAL A 46 0.78 -0.07 3.63
C VAL A 46 -0.03 1.21 3.38
N LEU A 47 -0.39 1.46 2.13
CA LEU A 47 -1.32 2.51 1.73
C LEU A 47 -2.52 1.83 1.05
N VAL A 48 -3.72 1.99 1.63
CA VAL A 48 -4.95 1.36 1.12
C VAL A 48 -5.85 2.42 0.49
N ILE A 49 -6.27 2.17 -0.74
CA ILE A 49 -7.16 3.04 -1.50
C ILE A 49 -8.58 2.47 -1.48
N HIS A 50 -9.55 3.35 -1.23
CA HIS A 50 -10.98 3.05 -1.12
C HIS A 50 -11.79 3.98 -2.03
N TYR A 51 -13.06 3.64 -2.24
CA TYR A 51 -14.09 4.61 -2.63
C TYR A 51 -15.16 4.66 -1.54
N THR A 52 -15.88 5.77 -1.47
CA THR A 52 -16.93 5.98 -0.46
C THR A 52 -18.25 5.28 -0.78
N ALA A 53 -18.57 5.10 -2.06
CA ALA A 53 -19.88 4.69 -2.57
C ALA A 53 -21.02 5.67 -2.22
N ASP A 54 -20.67 6.92 -1.88
CA ASP A 54 -21.60 7.96 -1.44
C ASP A 54 -21.10 9.36 -1.82
N ASP A 55 -21.94 10.37 -1.66
CA ASP A 55 -21.56 11.77 -1.85
C ASP A 55 -20.63 12.29 -0.74
N PHE A 56 -19.97 13.43 -0.96
CA PHE A 56 -18.99 13.98 -0.04
C PHE A 56 -19.52 14.21 1.39
N ASP A 57 -20.69 14.83 1.56
CA ASP A 57 -21.19 15.23 2.89
C ASP A 57 -21.60 14.00 3.69
N THR A 58 -22.27 13.04 3.03
CA THR A 58 -22.63 11.75 3.64
C THR A 58 -21.38 10.93 4.00
N SER A 59 -20.37 10.94 3.13
CA SER A 59 -19.09 10.27 3.37
C SER A 59 -18.35 10.89 4.56
N LEU A 60 -18.29 12.22 4.63
CA LEU A 60 -17.63 12.94 5.72
C LEU A 60 -18.31 12.66 7.06
N ALA A 61 -19.65 12.69 7.10
CA ALA A 61 -20.41 12.33 8.30
C ALA A 61 -20.13 10.89 8.74
N THR A 62 -20.15 9.94 7.79
CA THR A 62 -19.90 8.52 8.07
C THR A 62 -18.48 8.26 8.60
N LEU A 63 -17.47 8.87 7.96
CA LEU A 63 -16.05 8.68 8.30
C LEU A 63 -15.59 9.44 9.55
N THR A 64 -16.47 10.27 10.12
CA THR A 64 -16.26 10.97 11.40
C THR A 64 -17.17 10.45 12.52
N ASP A 65 -17.98 9.43 12.24
CA ASP A 65 -18.75 8.69 13.25
C ASP A 65 -17.87 7.63 13.96
N ARG A 66 -18.47 6.83 14.84
CA ARG A 66 -17.78 5.89 15.75
C ARG A 66 -17.44 4.53 15.14
N HIS A 67 -17.90 4.23 13.92
CA HIS A 67 -17.87 2.86 13.39
C HIS A 67 -16.84 2.62 12.29
N VAL A 68 -16.48 3.66 11.54
CA VAL A 68 -15.55 3.61 10.41
C VAL A 68 -14.87 4.96 10.30
N SER A 69 -13.60 4.98 9.89
CA SER A 69 -12.87 6.21 9.62
C SER A 69 -11.75 5.95 8.62
N SER A 70 -11.30 7.00 7.96
CA SER A 70 -10.11 6.98 7.10
C SER A 70 -9.13 8.07 7.54
N HIS A 71 -7.88 7.99 7.08
CA HIS A 71 -6.93 9.06 7.37
C HIS A 71 -7.23 10.27 6.51
N TYR A 72 -7.58 10.03 5.24
CA TYR A 72 -7.85 11.06 4.25
C TYR A 72 -9.16 10.81 3.51
N LEU A 73 -9.88 11.89 3.19
CA LEU A 73 -11.03 11.91 2.28
C LEU A 73 -10.76 12.94 1.17
N ILE A 74 -10.89 12.50 -0.09
CA ILE A 74 -10.67 13.34 -1.28
C ILE A 74 -11.99 13.47 -2.06
N PRO A 75 -12.57 14.68 -2.19
CA PRO A 75 -13.76 14.89 -3.02
C PRO A 75 -13.53 14.53 -4.49
N ALA A 76 -14.61 14.24 -5.21
CA ALA A 76 -14.60 13.97 -6.65
C ALA A 76 -14.12 15.20 -7.43
N ASN A 77 -14.45 16.40 -6.94
CA ASN A 77 -13.92 17.66 -7.44
C ASN A 77 -13.35 18.45 -6.26
N PRO A 78 -12.08 18.23 -5.87
CA PRO A 78 -11.48 18.92 -4.74
C PRO A 78 -11.58 20.44 -4.92
N PRO A 79 -12.18 21.18 -3.99
CA PRO A 79 -12.25 22.63 -4.09
C PRO A 79 -10.85 23.23 -3.97
N GLU A 80 -10.62 24.37 -4.60
CA GLU A 80 -9.33 25.04 -4.52
C GLU A 80 -9.32 26.17 -3.49
N LYS A 81 -8.23 26.26 -2.72
CA LYS A 81 -7.95 27.40 -1.83
C LYS A 81 -6.51 27.84 -2.02
N GLY A 82 -6.31 29.08 -2.45
CA GLY A 82 -4.98 29.60 -2.76
C GLY A 82 -4.27 28.86 -3.90
N GLY A 83 -5.03 28.44 -4.93
CA GLY A 83 -4.51 27.75 -6.11
C GLY A 83 -4.06 26.30 -5.85
N LYS A 84 -4.54 25.68 -4.77
CA LYS A 84 -4.24 24.29 -4.41
C LYS A 84 -5.54 23.53 -4.09
N PRO A 85 -5.67 22.27 -4.51
CA PRO A 85 -6.80 21.43 -4.14
C PRO A 85 -6.80 21.17 -2.63
N VAL A 86 -7.97 21.22 -2.02
CA VAL A 86 -8.19 20.93 -0.60
C VAL A 86 -8.65 19.49 -0.45
N ILE A 87 -8.04 18.79 0.49
CA ILE A 87 -8.41 17.44 0.93
C ILE A 87 -8.63 17.45 2.45
N TRP A 88 -9.32 16.44 2.97
CA TRP A 88 -9.63 16.35 4.38
C TRP A 88 -8.76 15.27 5.03
N GLN A 89 -8.08 15.63 6.13
CA GLN A 89 -7.46 14.67 7.02
C GLN A 89 -8.36 14.47 8.23
N LEU A 90 -8.87 13.26 8.42
CA LEU A 90 -9.82 12.94 9.49
C LEU A 90 -9.13 12.30 10.70
N VAL A 91 -8.05 11.56 10.46
CA VAL A 91 -7.25 10.89 11.51
C VAL A 91 -5.76 11.21 11.31
N PRO A 92 -5.02 11.59 12.38
CA PRO A 92 -3.56 11.72 12.30
C PRO A 92 -2.90 10.39 11.93
N GLU A 93 -1.95 10.37 10.99
CA GLU A 93 -1.30 9.12 10.53
C GLU A 93 -0.52 8.36 11.63
N ARG A 94 -0.21 9.00 12.75
CA ARG A 94 0.40 8.31 13.91
C ARG A 94 -0.59 7.42 14.68
N GLU A 95 -1.88 7.64 14.45
CA GLU A 95 -3.01 6.88 15.00
C GLU A 95 -3.56 5.99 13.89
N LEU A 96 -4.24 4.90 14.27
CA LEU A 96 -4.92 4.06 13.29
C LEU A 96 -6.31 4.64 12.97
N ALA A 97 -6.71 4.57 11.71
CA ALA A 97 -8.09 4.76 11.29
C ALA A 97 -8.78 3.41 11.04
N TRP A 98 -10.10 3.35 11.18
CA TRP A 98 -10.88 2.10 11.04
C TRP A 98 -11.38 1.94 9.60
N HIS A 99 -10.49 1.66 8.64
CA HIS A 99 -10.85 1.60 7.21
C HIS A 99 -10.76 0.20 6.58
N ALA A 100 -9.81 -0.65 6.97
CA ALA A 100 -9.57 -1.96 6.35
C ALA A 100 -10.46 -3.09 6.90
N GLY A 101 -10.83 -2.98 8.18
CA GLY A 101 -11.54 -4.05 8.90
C GLY A 101 -10.77 -5.39 8.89
N VAL A 102 -11.48 -6.52 8.82
CA VAL A 102 -10.87 -7.85 8.69
C VAL A 102 -10.14 -7.95 7.35
N SER A 103 -8.81 -8.01 7.42
CA SER A 103 -7.94 -7.83 6.26
C SER A 103 -6.66 -8.65 6.40
N PHE A 104 -6.09 -9.04 5.26
CA PHE A 104 -4.82 -9.76 5.14
C PHE A 104 -4.02 -9.22 3.96
N TRP A 105 -2.71 -9.00 4.14
CA TRP A 105 -1.80 -8.70 3.05
C TRP A 105 -0.39 -9.18 3.39
N ARG A 106 0.17 -10.05 2.55
CA ARG A 106 1.57 -10.49 2.64
C ARG A 106 1.97 -11.02 4.03
N GLY A 107 1.08 -11.78 4.66
CA GLY A 107 1.28 -12.37 5.98
C GLY A 107 0.89 -11.48 7.16
N ALA A 108 0.63 -10.19 6.94
CA ALA A 108 0.05 -9.32 7.95
C ALA A 108 -1.48 -9.44 7.96
N THR A 109 -2.08 -9.35 9.15
CA THR A 109 -3.54 -9.22 9.35
C THR A 109 -3.84 -7.90 10.04
N ARG A 110 -5.12 -7.51 10.11
CA ARG A 110 -5.56 -6.27 10.81
C ARG A 110 -4.86 -5.03 10.27
N LEU A 111 -4.98 -4.80 8.97
CA LEU A 111 -4.13 -3.83 8.27
C LEU A 111 -4.27 -2.40 8.80
N ASN A 112 -5.39 -2.03 9.44
CA ASN A 112 -5.56 -0.78 10.20
C ASN A 112 -4.32 -0.42 11.04
N ASP A 113 -3.69 -1.42 11.68
CA ASP A 113 -2.55 -1.20 12.60
C ASP A 113 -1.30 -0.68 11.91
N THR A 114 -1.17 -0.89 10.60
CA THR A 114 0.05 -0.63 9.82
C THR A 114 -0.22 0.07 8.48
N SER A 115 -1.42 0.63 8.29
CA SER A 115 -1.79 1.27 7.03
C SER A 115 -2.30 2.69 7.19
N VAL A 116 -2.04 3.50 6.17
CA VAL A 116 -2.79 4.73 5.89
C VAL A 116 -3.92 4.38 4.91
N GLY A 117 -5.09 4.97 5.12
CA GLY A 117 -6.30 4.74 4.34
C GLY A 117 -6.79 6.03 3.71
N ILE A 118 -6.96 6.02 2.39
CA ILE A 118 -7.49 7.15 1.62
C ILE A 118 -8.83 6.78 1.00
N GLU A 119 -9.86 7.53 1.36
CA GLU A 119 -11.20 7.45 0.78
C GLU A 119 -11.34 8.45 -0.36
N LEU A 120 -11.87 7.99 -1.48
CA LEU A 120 -12.17 8.81 -2.66
C LEU A 120 -13.67 8.91 -2.81
N GLU A 121 -14.22 10.13 -2.84
CA GLU A 121 -15.62 10.33 -3.19
C GLU A 121 -15.87 9.79 -4.59
N ASN A 122 -16.57 8.67 -4.67
CA ASN A 122 -16.93 7.99 -5.90
C ASN A 122 -18.06 6.99 -5.58
N TYR A 123 -19.11 6.96 -6.41
CA TYR A 123 -20.29 6.11 -6.20
C TYR A 123 -20.02 4.60 -6.37
N GLY A 124 -18.78 4.17 -6.61
CA GLY A 124 -18.38 2.77 -6.73
C GLY A 124 -18.97 2.13 -7.97
N TYR A 125 -20.04 1.34 -7.82
CA TYR A 125 -20.76 0.75 -8.94
C TYR A 125 -22.27 0.79 -8.73
N ARG A 126 -23.00 0.76 -9.85
CA ARG A 126 -24.44 0.45 -9.87
C ARG A 126 -24.69 -0.84 -10.63
N LYS A 127 -25.71 -1.59 -10.22
CA LYS A 127 -26.16 -2.78 -10.96
C LYS A 127 -27.12 -2.35 -12.07
N ILE A 128 -26.80 -2.67 -13.32
CA ILE A 128 -27.66 -2.48 -14.48
C ILE A 128 -27.83 -3.85 -15.13
N ASN A 129 -29.06 -4.34 -15.22
CA ASN A 129 -29.38 -5.68 -15.75
C ASN A 129 -28.54 -6.81 -15.11
N GLY A 130 -28.38 -6.75 -13.78
CA GLY A 130 -27.59 -7.72 -13.02
C GLY A 130 -26.06 -7.56 -13.13
N GLN A 131 -25.55 -6.67 -13.98
CA GLN A 131 -24.13 -6.42 -14.16
C GLN A 131 -23.68 -5.17 -13.42
N LYS A 132 -22.49 -5.21 -12.79
CA LYS A 132 -21.89 -4.03 -12.14
C LYS A 132 -21.32 -3.10 -13.21
N ARG A 133 -21.71 -1.82 -13.15
CA ARG A 133 -21.07 -0.74 -13.91
C ARG A 133 -20.44 0.24 -12.93
N TYR A 134 -19.12 0.36 -13.00
CA TYR A 134 -18.34 1.22 -12.12
C TYR A 134 -18.36 2.68 -12.61
N PHE A 135 -18.20 3.62 -11.68
CA PHE A 135 -18.08 5.04 -11.97
C PHE A 135 -16.62 5.42 -12.22
N PRO A 136 -16.32 6.23 -13.25
CA PRO A 136 -14.95 6.72 -13.47
C PRO A 136 -14.53 7.69 -12.36
N PHE A 137 -13.22 7.85 -12.18
CA PHE A 137 -12.64 8.83 -11.27
C PHE A 137 -12.34 10.13 -12.01
N ASN A 138 -12.59 11.26 -11.37
CA ASN A 138 -12.36 12.57 -11.97
C ASN A 138 -10.85 12.87 -12.01
N PRO A 139 -10.32 13.43 -13.11
CA PRO A 139 -8.88 13.73 -13.21
C PRO A 139 -8.33 14.62 -12.07
N PRO A 140 -9.01 15.71 -11.65
CA PRO A 140 -8.52 16.53 -10.53
C PRO A 140 -8.40 15.77 -9.20
N GLN A 141 -9.28 14.79 -8.95
CA GLN A 141 -9.22 13.92 -7.78
C GLN A 141 -7.99 13.01 -7.83
N ILE A 142 -7.70 12.42 -8.99
CA ILE A 142 -6.51 11.57 -9.20
C ILE A 142 -5.21 12.38 -9.12
N ASP A 143 -5.21 13.62 -9.60
CA ASP A 143 -4.03 14.49 -9.54
C ASP A 143 -3.62 14.83 -8.10
N VAL A 144 -4.59 15.18 -7.24
CA VAL A 144 -4.30 15.44 -5.82
C VAL A 144 -3.95 14.16 -5.06
N LEU A 145 -4.64 13.04 -5.36
CA LEU A 145 -4.29 11.73 -4.82
C LEU A 145 -2.84 11.37 -5.14
N SER A 146 -2.39 11.59 -6.38
CA SER A 146 -1.03 11.27 -6.81
C SER A 146 0.02 12.04 -5.99
N LYS A 147 -0.25 13.31 -5.67
CA LYS A 147 0.62 14.14 -4.83
C LYS A 147 0.65 13.62 -3.39
N LEU A 148 -0.52 13.41 -2.80
CA LEU A 148 -0.65 12.89 -1.43
C LEU A 148 0.00 11.50 -1.27
N ALA A 149 -0.25 10.58 -2.20
CA ALA A 149 0.30 9.23 -2.15
C ALA A 149 1.83 9.25 -2.20
N ARG A 150 2.45 10.08 -3.06
CA ARG A 150 3.92 10.25 -3.07
C ARG A 150 4.46 10.75 -1.74
N ASP A 151 3.80 11.73 -1.12
CA ASP A 151 4.21 12.26 0.18
C ASP A 151 4.20 11.17 1.27
N ILE A 152 3.13 10.38 1.33
CA ILE A 152 2.97 9.27 2.28
C ILE A 152 4.00 8.18 2.01
N ILE A 153 4.14 7.76 0.74
CA ILE A 153 5.11 6.73 0.31
C ILE A 153 6.52 7.14 0.70
N HIS A 154 6.91 8.39 0.43
CA HIS A 154 8.24 8.91 0.77
C HIS A 154 8.42 9.00 2.30
N ARG A 155 7.42 9.48 3.04
CA ARG A 155 7.49 9.63 4.50
C ARG A 155 7.71 8.29 5.22
N TYR A 156 7.06 7.23 4.75
CA TYR A 156 7.09 5.92 5.38
C TYR A 156 7.89 4.86 4.63
N GLN A 157 8.53 5.23 3.51
CA GLN A 157 9.28 4.32 2.64
C GLN A 157 8.44 3.10 2.24
N ILE A 158 7.18 3.33 1.89
CA ILE A 158 6.22 2.27 1.53
C ILE A 158 6.67 1.62 0.23
N ALA A 159 6.84 0.30 0.25
CA ALA A 159 7.20 -0.44 -0.95
C ALA A 159 6.05 -0.41 -1.99
N PRO A 160 6.33 -0.40 -3.30
CA PRO A 160 5.29 -0.31 -4.33
C PRO A 160 4.18 -1.37 -4.20
N GLN A 161 4.53 -2.61 -3.87
CA GLN A 161 3.58 -3.71 -3.66
C GLN A 161 2.68 -3.56 -2.42
N ASN A 162 2.91 -2.52 -1.60
CA ASN A 162 2.11 -2.20 -0.43
C ASN A 162 1.22 -0.96 -0.66
N VAL A 163 1.09 -0.47 -1.89
CA VAL A 163 -0.01 0.42 -2.28
C VAL A 163 -1.08 -0.45 -2.92
N VAL A 164 -2.22 -0.60 -2.24
CA VAL A 164 -3.18 -1.68 -2.51
C VAL A 164 -4.62 -1.16 -2.57
N ALA A 165 -5.46 -1.90 -3.28
CA ALA A 165 -6.90 -1.78 -3.18
C ALA A 165 -7.40 -2.34 -1.84
N HIS A 166 -8.54 -1.86 -1.36
CA HIS A 166 -9.26 -2.55 -0.29
C HIS A 166 -9.68 -3.97 -0.73
N ALA A 167 -10.02 -4.14 -2.01
CA ALA A 167 -10.29 -5.45 -2.61
C ALA A 167 -9.10 -6.41 -2.52
N ASP A 168 -7.86 -5.91 -2.52
CA ASP A 168 -6.68 -6.79 -2.43
C ASP A 168 -6.52 -7.41 -1.05
N ILE A 169 -6.80 -6.61 -0.02
CA ILE A 169 -6.65 -7.03 1.38
C ILE A 169 -7.90 -7.69 1.95
N ALA A 170 -9.05 -7.56 1.27
CA ALA A 170 -10.33 -8.10 1.67
C ALA A 170 -11.19 -8.58 0.47
N PRO A 171 -10.67 -9.49 -0.38
CA PRO A 171 -11.30 -9.86 -1.66
C PRO A 171 -12.70 -10.47 -1.51
N GLN A 172 -12.97 -11.09 -0.36
CA GLN A 172 -14.27 -11.70 -0.08
C GLN A 172 -15.38 -10.68 0.25
N ARG A 173 -15.01 -9.43 0.57
CA ARG A 173 -15.95 -8.42 1.09
C ARG A 173 -15.99 -7.15 0.26
N LYS A 174 -14.90 -6.81 -0.44
CA LYS A 174 -14.66 -5.48 -0.98
C LYS A 174 -14.30 -5.54 -2.47
N ASP A 175 -14.65 -4.48 -3.19
CA ASP A 175 -14.36 -4.29 -4.62
C ASP A 175 -13.59 -2.98 -4.88
N ASP A 176 -13.55 -2.09 -3.89
CA ASP A 176 -12.96 -0.76 -3.97
C ASP A 176 -11.43 -0.80 -4.07
N PRO A 177 -10.83 0.11 -4.87
CA PRO A 177 -11.46 1.21 -5.60
C PRO A 177 -12.04 0.82 -6.99
N GLY A 178 -12.07 -0.47 -7.31
CA GLY A 178 -12.67 -1.00 -8.53
C GLY A 178 -11.77 -0.91 -9.78
N PRO A 179 -12.22 -1.49 -10.91
CA PRO A 179 -11.43 -1.64 -12.12
C PRO A 179 -11.21 -0.35 -12.92
N LEU A 180 -11.95 0.73 -12.60
CA LEU A 180 -11.76 2.03 -13.25
C LEU A 180 -10.74 2.93 -12.53
N PHE A 181 -10.20 2.48 -11.40
CA PHE A 181 -9.14 3.19 -10.71
C PHE A 181 -7.82 3.08 -11.50
N PRO A 182 -7.11 4.20 -11.76
CA PRO A 182 -6.04 4.24 -12.75
C PRO A 182 -4.67 3.77 -12.19
N TRP A 183 -4.60 2.52 -11.72
CA TRP A 183 -3.40 1.93 -11.12
C TRP A 183 -2.15 2.05 -12.00
N GLN A 184 -2.26 1.77 -13.30
CA GLN A 184 -1.13 1.89 -14.24
C GLN A 184 -0.59 3.33 -14.34
N ALA A 185 -1.48 4.32 -14.37
CA ALA A 185 -1.08 5.73 -14.47
C ALA A 185 -0.41 6.23 -13.19
N LEU A 186 -0.83 5.70 -12.03
CA LEU A 186 -0.17 5.97 -10.75
C LEU A 186 1.21 5.29 -10.67
N ALA A 187 1.31 4.03 -11.10
CA ALA A 187 2.58 3.31 -11.11
C ALA A 187 3.63 3.96 -12.01
N ALA A 188 3.21 4.52 -13.16
CA ALA A 188 4.08 5.32 -14.03
C ALA A 188 4.64 6.58 -13.33
N GLN A 189 4.00 7.05 -12.26
CA GLN A 189 4.46 8.14 -11.40
C GLN A 189 5.17 7.66 -10.12
N GLY A 190 5.52 6.37 -10.04
CA GLY A 190 6.18 5.76 -8.89
C GLY A 190 5.24 5.42 -7.72
N ILE A 191 3.93 5.35 -7.95
CA ILE A 191 2.92 5.06 -6.93
C ILE A 191 2.33 3.68 -7.18
N GLY A 192 2.73 2.71 -6.35
CA GLY A 192 2.23 1.34 -6.46
C GLY A 192 2.98 0.47 -7.46
N ALA A 193 2.70 -0.83 -7.42
CA ALA A 193 3.31 -1.80 -8.32
C ALA A 193 2.55 -1.92 -9.65
N TRP A 194 3.27 -2.14 -10.73
CA TRP A 194 2.71 -2.53 -12.02
C TRP A 194 3.70 -3.47 -12.73
N PRO A 195 3.24 -4.51 -13.45
CA PRO A 195 4.15 -5.40 -14.16
C PRO A 195 4.80 -4.69 -15.35
N ASP A 196 6.03 -5.07 -15.67
CA ASP A 196 6.69 -4.68 -16.91
C ASP A 196 6.07 -5.45 -18.09
N GLU A 197 5.64 -4.75 -19.13
CA GLU A 197 4.92 -5.34 -20.27
C GLU A 197 5.77 -6.37 -21.03
N HIS A 198 7.08 -6.16 -21.16
CA HIS A 198 7.98 -7.13 -21.79
C HIS A 198 8.12 -8.40 -20.93
N ARG A 199 8.11 -8.26 -19.60
CA ARG A 199 8.11 -9.41 -18.70
C ARG A 199 6.78 -10.17 -18.75
N VAL A 200 5.64 -9.47 -18.84
CA VAL A 200 4.34 -10.12 -19.07
C VAL A 200 4.35 -10.89 -20.39
N ALA A 201 4.82 -10.28 -21.48
CA ALA A 201 4.91 -10.96 -22.78
C ALA A 201 5.82 -12.20 -22.73
N PHE A 202 6.93 -12.13 -21.99
CA PHE A 202 7.82 -13.26 -21.75
C PHE A 202 7.10 -14.42 -21.03
N TYR A 203 6.40 -14.16 -19.94
CA TYR A 203 5.66 -15.19 -19.19
C TYR A 203 4.40 -15.69 -19.90
N LEU A 204 3.80 -14.85 -20.75
CA LEU A 204 2.70 -15.27 -21.61
C LEU A 204 3.18 -16.31 -22.63
N ALA A 205 4.44 -16.22 -23.08
CA ALA A 205 5.11 -17.22 -23.91
C ALA A 205 4.33 -17.58 -25.20
N GLY A 206 3.71 -16.57 -25.83
CA GLY A 206 2.92 -16.74 -27.06
C GLY A 206 1.55 -17.40 -26.87
N ARG A 207 1.16 -17.75 -25.63
CA ARG A 207 -0.19 -18.28 -25.34
C ARG A 207 -1.25 -17.22 -25.63
N ASN A 208 -2.44 -17.66 -26.04
CA ASN A 208 -3.61 -16.79 -26.11
C ASN A 208 -3.86 -16.16 -24.71
N PRO A 209 -3.96 -14.83 -24.57
CA PRO A 209 -4.19 -14.15 -23.29
C PRO A 209 -5.39 -14.68 -22.48
N TYR A 210 -6.39 -15.23 -23.17
CA TYR A 210 -7.62 -15.77 -22.59
C TYR A 210 -7.61 -17.29 -22.43
N ALA A 211 -6.50 -17.96 -22.78
CA ALA A 211 -6.38 -19.40 -22.59
C ALA A 211 -6.54 -19.74 -21.10
N PRO A 212 -7.40 -20.72 -20.76
CA PRO A 212 -7.57 -21.13 -19.37
C PRO A 212 -6.27 -21.69 -18.81
N VAL A 213 -6.03 -21.43 -17.53
CA VAL A 213 -4.92 -22.02 -16.78
C VAL A 213 -5.44 -22.75 -15.54
N ALA A 214 -4.61 -23.58 -14.92
CA ALA A 214 -4.97 -24.24 -13.68
C ALA A 214 -5.21 -23.19 -12.57
N GLU A 215 -6.42 -23.19 -12.00
CA GLU A 215 -6.81 -22.25 -10.93
C GLU A 215 -5.83 -22.28 -9.75
N ARG A 216 -5.44 -23.50 -9.35
CA ARG A 216 -4.50 -23.73 -8.25
C ARG A 216 -3.15 -23.03 -8.46
N ASP A 217 -2.62 -23.05 -9.68
CA ASP A 217 -1.32 -22.47 -9.98
C ASP A 217 -1.37 -20.95 -9.93
N LEU A 218 -2.44 -20.34 -10.47
CA LEU A 218 -2.66 -18.91 -10.35
C LEU A 218 -2.81 -18.50 -8.88
N LEU A 219 -3.65 -19.19 -8.10
CA LEU A 219 -3.84 -18.87 -6.70
C LEU A 219 -2.56 -18.99 -5.86
N LEU A 220 -1.67 -19.93 -6.20
CA LEU A 220 -0.36 -20.03 -5.55
C LEU A 220 0.50 -18.78 -5.81
N LEU A 221 0.48 -18.26 -7.04
CA LEU A 221 1.16 -17.01 -7.38
C LEU A 221 0.55 -15.82 -6.63
N LEU A 222 -0.78 -15.72 -6.59
CA LEU A 222 -1.48 -14.65 -5.87
C LEU A 222 -1.21 -14.69 -4.36
N SER A 223 -1.16 -15.88 -3.77
CA SER A 223 -0.78 -16.08 -2.37
C SER A 223 0.63 -15.58 -2.08
N ARG A 224 1.59 -15.94 -2.94
CA ARG A 224 2.99 -15.46 -2.83
C ARG A 224 3.10 -13.94 -3.02
N TYR A 225 2.26 -13.36 -3.87
CA TYR A 225 2.26 -11.91 -4.11
C TYR A 225 1.70 -11.14 -2.89
N GLY A 226 0.66 -11.68 -2.24
CA GLY A 226 0.18 -11.11 -0.98
C GLY A 226 -1.26 -11.42 -0.61
N TYR A 227 -2.05 -11.99 -1.50
CA TYR A 227 -3.46 -12.29 -1.25
C TYR A 227 -3.63 -13.42 -0.23
N GLU A 228 -4.69 -13.37 0.57
CA GLU A 228 -5.07 -14.50 1.41
C GLU A 228 -5.66 -15.61 0.53
N VAL A 229 -5.05 -16.79 0.58
CA VAL A 229 -5.53 -18.00 -0.09
C VAL A 229 -5.40 -19.14 0.90
N THR A 230 -6.51 -19.79 1.22
CA THR A 230 -6.52 -20.92 2.16
C THR A 230 -7.06 -22.18 1.49
N PRO A 231 -6.63 -23.38 1.92
CA PRO A 231 -7.12 -24.64 1.34
C PRO A 231 -8.64 -24.85 1.48
N GLN A 232 -9.29 -24.16 2.43
CA GLN A 232 -10.72 -24.31 2.74
C GLN A 232 -11.62 -23.41 1.89
N MET A 233 -11.07 -22.58 1.00
CA MET A 233 -11.88 -21.67 0.18
C MET A 233 -12.78 -22.43 -0.79
N SER A 234 -14.06 -22.05 -0.83
CA SER A 234 -15.00 -22.48 -1.87
C SER A 234 -14.64 -21.89 -3.23
N ASP A 235 -15.22 -22.46 -4.29
CA ASP A 235 -15.00 -21.98 -5.67
C ASP A 235 -15.36 -20.51 -5.83
N ALA A 236 -16.43 -20.07 -5.18
CA ALA A 236 -16.84 -18.67 -5.17
C ALA A 236 -15.80 -17.77 -4.49
N GLN A 237 -15.21 -18.23 -3.38
CA GLN A 237 -14.17 -17.48 -2.67
C GLN A 237 -12.88 -17.39 -3.49
N ARG A 238 -12.46 -18.48 -4.13
CA ARG A 238 -11.28 -18.50 -5.00
C ARG A 238 -11.45 -17.57 -6.19
N LYS A 239 -12.63 -17.60 -6.82
CA LYS A 239 -13.01 -16.65 -7.88
C LYS A 239 -12.92 -15.20 -7.44
N ARG A 240 -13.33 -14.87 -6.22
CA ARG A 240 -13.24 -13.50 -5.66
C ARG A 240 -11.80 -13.01 -5.52
N VAL A 241 -10.86 -13.88 -5.13
CA VAL A 241 -9.43 -13.54 -5.09
C VAL A 241 -8.90 -13.18 -6.47
N ILE A 242 -9.20 -14.02 -7.48
CA ILE A 242 -8.77 -13.78 -8.86
C ILE A 242 -9.40 -12.50 -9.41
N GLN A 243 -10.69 -12.27 -9.12
CA GLN A 243 -11.40 -11.06 -9.52
C GLN A 243 -10.77 -9.80 -8.94
N ALA A 244 -10.42 -9.79 -7.64
CA ALA A 244 -9.76 -8.64 -7.01
C ALA A 244 -8.41 -8.32 -7.69
N PHE A 245 -7.59 -9.35 -7.91
CA PHE A 245 -6.33 -9.21 -8.64
C PHE A 245 -6.54 -8.65 -10.06
N GLN A 246 -7.53 -9.15 -10.78
CA GLN A 246 -7.84 -8.66 -12.12
C GLN A 246 -8.36 -7.22 -12.11
N MET A 247 -9.19 -6.82 -11.14
CA MET A 247 -9.62 -5.41 -11.02
C MET A 247 -8.43 -4.47 -10.85
N HIS A 248 -7.39 -4.89 -10.11
CA HIS A 248 -6.19 -4.10 -9.93
C HIS A 248 -5.29 -4.12 -11.18
N PHE A 249 -4.87 -5.30 -11.64
CA PHE A 249 -3.77 -5.44 -12.60
C PHE A 249 -4.19 -5.81 -14.03
N ARG A 250 -5.46 -6.18 -14.25
CA ARG A 250 -6.01 -6.50 -15.58
C ARG A 250 -7.47 -6.02 -15.73
N PRO A 251 -7.74 -4.71 -15.56
CA PRO A 251 -9.10 -4.20 -15.46
C PRO A 251 -9.94 -4.37 -16.74
N ALA A 252 -9.32 -4.68 -17.89
CA ALA A 252 -10.02 -5.03 -19.11
C ALA A 252 -10.90 -6.29 -18.97
N ARG A 253 -10.56 -7.21 -18.04
CA ARG A 253 -11.34 -8.42 -17.76
C ARG A 253 -11.12 -8.89 -16.31
N TYR A 254 -12.17 -8.78 -15.51
CA TYR A 254 -12.21 -9.10 -14.06
C TYR A 254 -13.34 -10.07 -13.70
N ASP A 255 -13.57 -11.07 -14.55
CA ASP A 255 -14.62 -12.08 -14.34
C ASP A 255 -14.26 -13.14 -13.29
N GLY A 256 -13.02 -13.11 -12.77
CA GLY A 256 -12.50 -14.05 -11.79
C GLY A 256 -12.13 -15.42 -12.38
N LEU A 257 -12.13 -15.56 -13.71
CA LEU A 257 -11.70 -16.81 -14.35
C LEU A 257 -10.17 -16.83 -14.50
N PRO A 258 -9.50 -17.95 -14.18
CA PRO A 258 -8.06 -18.07 -14.33
C PRO A 258 -7.68 -18.15 -15.81
N ASP A 259 -6.84 -17.22 -16.26
CA ASP A 259 -6.31 -17.23 -17.63
C ASP A 259 -4.81 -16.90 -17.71
N ALA A 260 -4.24 -17.17 -18.89
CA ALA A 260 -2.81 -17.08 -19.15
C ALA A 260 -2.25 -15.67 -18.93
N GLN A 261 -3.03 -14.63 -19.23
CA GLN A 261 -2.58 -13.25 -18.99
C GLN A 261 -2.58 -12.91 -17.49
N SER A 262 -3.59 -13.34 -16.73
CA SER A 262 -3.60 -13.15 -15.27
C SER A 262 -2.40 -13.86 -14.62
N GLN A 263 -2.08 -15.08 -15.08
CA GLN A 263 -0.89 -15.82 -14.64
C GLN A 263 0.40 -15.07 -14.97
N ALA A 264 0.57 -14.63 -16.21
CA ALA A 264 1.78 -13.94 -16.66
C ALA A 264 2.02 -12.60 -15.91
N ILE A 265 0.94 -11.88 -15.60
CA ILE A 265 1.01 -10.65 -14.79
C ILE A 265 1.48 -10.99 -13.37
N ALA A 266 0.92 -12.03 -12.74
CA ALA A 266 1.32 -12.45 -11.39
C ALA A 266 2.80 -12.89 -11.34
N GLU A 267 3.28 -13.62 -12.35
CA GLU A 267 4.69 -14.03 -12.47
C GLU A 267 5.63 -12.83 -12.64
N ALA A 268 5.27 -11.88 -13.51
CA ALA A 268 6.05 -10.66 -13.73
C ALA A 268 6.12 -9.78 -12.46
N LEU A 269 5.02 -9.64 -11.73
CA LEU A 269 4.98 -8.92 -10.45
C LEU A 269 5.88 -9.57 -9.40
N LEU A 270 5.83 -10.90 -9.26
CA LEU A 270 6.67 -11.64 -8.32
C LEU A 270 8.16 -11.53 -8.66
N GLU A 271 8.52 -11.57 -9.95
CA GLU A 271 9.90 -11.34 -10.37
C GLU A 271 10.39 -9.95 -9.99
N ASN A 272 9.58 -8.92 -10.24
CA ASN A 272 9.92 -7.53 -9.93
C ASN A 272 10.14 -7.33 -8.42
N MET A 273 9.30 -7.96 -7.60
CA MET A 273 9.43 -7.94 -6.15
C MET A 273 10.71 -8.64 -5.67
N GLY A 274 10.99 -9.85 -6.17
CA GLY A 274 12.23 -10.57 -5.82
C GLY A 274 13.49 -9.79 -6.19
N ARG A 275 13.48 -9.05 -7.31
CA ARG A 275 14.58 -8.13 -7.68
C ARG A 275 14.68 -6.91 -6.76
N ALA A 276 13.56 -6.39 -6.25
CA ALA A 276 13.56 -5.28 -5.31
C ALA A 276 14.15 -5.71 -3.95
N ASP A 277 13.74 -6.86 -3.43
CA ASP A 277 14.22 -7.41 -2.16
C ASP A 277 15.75 -7.63 -2.19
N LEU A 278 16.29 -8.18 -3.29
CA LEU A 278 17.74 -8.36 -3.48
C LEU A 278 18.52 -7.03 -3.51
N ARG A 279 17.92 -5.95 -4.05
CA ARG A 279 18.55 -4.61 -4.08
C ARG A 279 18.52 -3.93 -2.72
N ASP A 280 17.48 -4.16 -1.92
CA ASP A 280 17.42 -3.65 -0.55
C ASP A 280 18.42 -4.42 0.34
N GLU A 281 18.51 -5.74 0.21
CA GLU A 281 19.53 -6.53 0.91
C GLU A 281 20.96 -6.10 0.55
N SER A 282 21.25 -5.83 -0.72
CA SER A 282 22.59 -5.39 -1.13
C SER A 282 22.93 -4.00 -0.58
N LYS A 283 21.96 -3.08 -0.51
CA LYS A 283 22.12 -1.78 0.16
C LYS A 283 22.33 -1.93 1.67
N ARG A 284 21.61 -2.84 2.33
CA ARG A 284 21.73 -3.12 3.78
C ARG A 284 23.08 -3.75 4.14
N ARG A 285 23.67 -4.57 3.25
CA ARG A 285 24.93 -5.27 3.52
C ARG A 285 26.20 -4.43 3.29
N GLY A 286 26.10 -3.23 2.73
CA GLY A 286 27.16 -2.20 2.81
C GLY A 286 28.57 -2.60 2.36
N CYS A 287 28.77 -3.65 1.56
CA CYS A 287 30.09 -4.05 1.07
C CYS A 287 29.95 -4.92 -0.19
N GLY A 288 30.68 -4.57 -1.25
CA GLY A 288 30.73 -5.35 -2.48
C GLY A 288 31.20 -6.77 -2.20
N THR A 289 30.31 -7.75 -2.40
CA THR A 289 30.71 -9.16 -2.53
C THR A 289 29.80 -9.82 -3.56
N PHE A 290 30.43 -10.32 -4.63
CA PHE A 290 29.83 -11.18 -5.65
C PHE A 290 29.36 -12.51 -5.03
N ILE A 291 28.39 -13.18 -5.71
CA ILE A 291 27.85 -14.55 -5.49
C ILE A 291 26.60 -14.56 -4.56
N CYS A 292 25.41 -15.00 -4.98
CA CYS A 292 25.07 -16.28 -5.61
C CYS A 292 23.83 -16.15 -6.54
N LEU A 293 24.02 -16.21 -7.87
CA LEU A 293 23.00 -16.82 -8.75
C LEU A 293 23.15 -18.32 -8.54
N TRP A 294 22.08 -19.04 -8.16
CA TRP A 294 21.83 -20.48 -8.35
C TRP A 294 20.84 -20.93 -7.27
N HIS A 295 19.53 -20.65 -7.41
CA HIS A 295 18.47 -21.37 -6.69
C HIS A 295 17.08 -21.20 -7.34
N LEU A 296 17.00 -21.17 -8.68
CA LEU A 296 15.72 -21.17 -9.40
C LEU A 296 15.63 -22.18 -10.56
N ARG A 297 16.55 -23.16 -10.64
CA ARG A 297 16.46 -24.29 -11.59
C ARG A 297 16.99 -25.58 -10.96
N ALA A 298 16.18 -26.22 -10.14
CA ALA A 298 16.28 -27.65 -9.88
C ALA A 298 15.03 -28.08 -9.09
N TRP A 299 13.89 -28.25 -9.75
CA TRP A 299 12.80 -29.12 -9.29
C TRP A 299 11.97 -29.52 -10.50
N SER A 300 12.62 -30.19 -11.45
CA SER A 300 11.97 -30.88 -12.57
C SER A 300 12.91 -31.92 -13.16
N SER A 301 13.17 -33.01 -12.43
CA SER A 301 13.44 -34.35 -12.98
C SER A 301 13.93 -35.26 -11.86
N GLU A 302 13.02 -36.04 -11.30
CA GLU A 302 13.35 -37.37 -10.77
C GLU A 302 12.05 -38.18 -10.80
N ARG A 303 11.72 -38.67 -12.01
CA ARG A 303 10.97 -39.91 -12.16
C ARG A 303 12.00 -41.01 -12.01
N ALA A 304 11.96 -41.71 -10.88
CA ALA A 304 12.75 -42.91 -10.65
C ALA A 304 12.25 -44.03 -11.57
N CYS A 305 13.15 -44.55 -12.41
CA CYS A 305 13.16 -45.96 -12.76
C CYS A 305 13.73 -46.72 -11.55
N ALA A 306 12.89 -47.50 -10.90
CA ALA A 306 13.18 -48.78 -10.25
C ALA A 306 11.85 -49.47 -9.99
#